data_AF-A0A445B8C8-F1
#
_entry.id   AF-A0A445B8C8-F1
#
_cell.length_a   1.000
_cell.length_b   1.000
_cell.length_c   1.000
_cell.angle_alpha   90.00
_cell.angle_beta   90.00
_cell.angle_gamma   90.00
#
_symmetry.space_group_name_H-M   'P 1'
#
loop_
_entity.id
_entity.type
_entity.pdbx_description
1 polymer ?
#
loop_
_entity_poly.entity_id
_entity_poly.type
_entity_poly.pdbx_seq_one_letter_code
_entity_poly.pdbx_strand_id
1 'polypeptide(L)'
;MGYNFVFTDADIMWFRDPFPRFHHDADFQIACDHFIGSSYDLENRPNGGFNFVKSNNRSIEFYKFWYSSQEVYPGYHDQDVLNFIKIDPFIIDIGVEMRFLDTVNFGGLCEPSKDLN
;
A
#
# COMPACT_ATOMS: atom_id res chain seq x y z
N MET A 1 -8.92 -17.90 10.18
CA MET A 1 -9.21 -18.07 8.75
C MET A 1 -9.57 -16.70 8.22
N GLY A 2 -8.87 -16.23 7.21
CA GLY A 2 -9.14 -14.96 6.56
C GLY A 2 -8.76 -15.08 5.09
N TYR A 3 -9.31 -14.21 4.26
CA TYR A 3 -9.02 -14.17 2.83
C TYR A 3 -7.98 -13.09 2.56
N ASN A 4 -6.91 -13.45 1.86
CA ASN A 4 -6.05 -12.45 1.24
C ASN A 4 -6.86 -11.75 0.15
N PHE A 5 -6.67 -10.46 -0.02
CA PHE A 5 -7.42 -9.71 -1.02
C PHE A 5 -6.52 -8.75 -1.79
N VAL A 6 -6.90 -8.53 -3.04
CA VAL A 6 -6.42 -7.43 -3.85
C VAL A 6 -7.55 -6.41 -3.93
N PHE A 7 -7.23 -5.15 -3.67
CA PHE A 7 -8.12 -4.03 -3.89
C PHE A 7 -7.60 -3.21 -5.07
N THR A 8 -8.53 -2.74 -5.90
CA THR A 8 -8.24 -1.79 -6.96
C THR A 8 -9.36 -0.77 -7.07
N ASP A 9 -9.00 0.48 -7.35
CA ASP A 9 -9.96 1.47 -7.83
C ASP A 9 -10.60 1.03 -9.15
N ALA A 10 -11.78 1.57 -9.41
CA ALA A 10 -12.57 1.22 -10.60
C ALA A 10 -11.95 1.76 -11.91
N ASP A 11 -11.01 2.69 -11.83
CA ASP A 11 -10.32 3.32 -12.95
C ASP A 11 -8.93 2.72 -13.23
N ILE A 12 -8.63 1.55 -12.65
CA ILE A 12 -7.40 0.80 -12.92
C ILE A 12 -7.61 -0.24 -14.03
N MET A 13 -6.62 -0.34 -14.93
CA MET A 13 -6.54 -1.37 -15.97
C MET A 13 -5.38 -2.33 -15.71
N TRP A 14 -5.63 -3.63 -15.84
CA TRP A 14 -4.60 -4.66 -15.69
C TRP A 14 -4.13 -5.12 -17.06
N PHE A 15 -2.88 -4.80 -17.40
CA PHE A 15 -2.25 -5.25 -18.64
C PHE A 15 -1.45 -6.56 -18.45
N ARG A 16 -1.17 -6.94 -17.20
CA ARG A 16 -0.40 -8.12 -16.81
C ARG A 16 -0.96 -8.69 -15.51
N ASP A 17 -0.63 -9.95 -15.24
CA ASP A 17 -0.88 -10.57 -13.94
C ASP A 17 -0.01 -9.90 -12.85
N PRO A 18 -0.60 -9.27 -11.81
CA PRO A 18 0.16 -8.62 -10.75
C PRO A 18 0.72 -9.62 -9.72
N PHE A 19 0.15 -10.83 -9.59
CA PHE A 19 0.49 -11.76 -8.51
C PHE A 19 1.97 -12.17 -8.48
N PRO A 20 2.66 -12.42 -9.62
CA PRO A 20 4.10 -12.71 -9.64
C PRO A 20 4.99 -11.57 -9.17
N ARG A 21 4.47 -10.35 -9.03
CA ARG A 21 5.22 -9.17 -8.58
C ARG A 21 5.09 -8.91 -7.08
N PHE A 22 4.19 -9.61 -6.38
CA PHE A 22 3.99 -9.41 -4.95
C PHE A 22 5.10 -10.02 -4.11
N HIS A 23 5.42 -9.36 -3.01
CA HIS A 23 6.37 -9.84 -2.01
C HIS A 23 5.72 -10.90 -1.10
N HIS A 24 6.29 -12.11 -1.04
CA HIS A 24 5.74 -13.23 -0.28
C HIS A 24 5.86 -13.06 1.25
N ASP A 25 6.74 -12.20 1.72
CA ASP A 25 6.99 -11.89 3.11
C ASP A 25 6.17 -10.70 3.65
N ALA A 26 5.55 -9.91 2.78
CA ALA A 26 4.81 -8.72 3.19
C ALA A 26 3.37 -9.00 3.64
N ASP A 27 2.91 -8.28 4.66
CA ASP A 27 1.54 -8.32 5.16
C ASP A 27 0.62 -7.38 4.35
N PHE A 28 1.14 -6.20 4.01
CA PHE A 28 0.42 -5.14 3.30
C PHE A 28 1.33 -4.57 2.20
N GLN A 29 0.83 -4.49 0.97
CA GLN A 29 1.58 -3.97 -0.17
C GLN A 29 0.72 -2.97 -0.93
N ILE A 30 1.25 -1.81 -1.25
CA ILE A 30 0.48 -0.70 -1.84
C ILE A 30 1.25 -0.05 -2.99
N ALA A 31 0.54 0.38 -4.03
CA ALA A 31 1.09 1.22 -5.09
C ALA A 31 1.58 2.57 -4.53
N CYS A 32 2.34 3.30 -5.33
CA CYS A 32 2.93 4.58 -4.92
C CYS A 32 2.79 5.64 -6.00
N ASP A 33 2.66 6.90 -5.57
CA ASP A 33 2.78 8.05 -6.47
C ASP A 33 4.24 8.36 -6.80
N HIS A 34 5.16 8.04 -5.89
CA HIS A 34 6.60 8.24 -6.07
C HIS A 34 7.37 7.08 -5.44
N PHE A 35 8.10 6.33 -6.28
CA PHE A 35 8.95 5.23 -5.84
C PHE A 35 10.43 5.65 -5.78
N ILE A 36 11.01 5.63 -4.58
CA ILE A 36 12.38 6.13 -4.34
C ILE A 36 13.48 5.05 -4.50
N GLY A 37 13.10 3.87 -5.00
CA GLY A 37 14.04 2.82 -5.43
C GLY A 37 14.12 1.58 -4.52
N SER A 38 13.46 1.60 -3.36
CA SER A 38 13.39 0.44 -2.45
C SER A 38 11.96 0.21 -1.96
N SER A 39 11.47 -1.02 -2.04
CA SER A 39 10.11 -1.37 -1.60
C SER A 39 9.93 -1.39 -0.08
N TYR A 40 11.01 -1.34 0.69
CA TYR A 40 10.95 -1.23 2.16
C TYR A 40 10.93 0.23 2.64
N ASP A 41 11.24 1.18 1.77
CA ASP A 41 11.50 2.54 2.22
C ASP A 41 10.20 3.25 2.58
N LEU A 42 10.04 3.60 3.85
CA LEU A 42 8.86 4.30 4.34
C LEU A 42 8.78 5.74 3.81
N GLU A 43 9.78 6.28 3.11
CA GLU A 43 9.67 7.58 2.44
C GLU A 43 8.86 7.50 1.12
N ASN A 44 8.59 6.30 0.58
CA ASN A 44 7.70 6.13 -0.57
C ASN A 44 6.30 6.69 -0.27
N ARG A 45 5.69 7.40 -1.23
CA ARG A 45 4.35 7.98 -1.07
C ARG A 45 3.28 6.99 -1.54
N PRO A 46 2.48 6.39 -0.64
CA PRO A 46 1.49 5.40 -1.01
C PRO A 46 0.37 6.03 -1.84
N ASN A 47 -0.17 5.24 -2.77
CA ASN A 47 -1.35 5.57 -3.57
C ASN A 47 -2.45 4.55 -3.26
N GLY A 48 -3.64 5.05 -2.90
CA GLY A 48 -4.76 4.21 -2.45
C GLY A 48 -5.33 3.28 -3.52
N GLY A 49 -5.05 3.52 -4.80
CA GLY A 49 -5.73 2.88 -5.90
C GLY A 49 -5.43 1.40 -6.07
N PHE A 50 -4.31 0.88 -5.57
CA PHE A 50 -3.99 -0.55 -5.66
C PHE A 50 -3.30 -1.06 -4.40
N ASN A 51 -3.83 -2.12 -3.80
CA ASN A 51 -3.14 -2.82 -2.71
C ASN A 51 -3.40 -4.33 -2.70
N PHE A 52 -2.45 -5.07 -2.14
CA PHE A 52 -2.57 -6.50 -1.84
C PHE A 52 -2.29 -6.74 -0.36
N VAL A 53 -3.17 -7.49 0.28
CA VAL A 53 -3.14 -7.72 1.73
C VAL A 53 -3.20 -9.21 2.03
N LYS A 54 -2.28 -9.67 2.86
CA LYS A 54 -2.36 -10.99 3.47
C LYS A 54 -3.11 -10.90 4.78
N SER A 55 -4.13 -11.75 4.94
CA SER A 55 -4.95 -11.75 6.15
C SER A 55 -4.24 -12.45 7.31
N ASN A 56 -3.83 -11.67 8.30
CA ASN A 56 -3.28 -12.17 9.56
C ASN A 56 -3.56 -11.18 10.70
N ASN A 57 -3.10 -11.50 11.91
CA ASN A 57 -3.36 -10.64 13.08
C ASN A 57 -2.75 -9.25 12.94
N ARG A 58 -1.56 -9.12 12.31
CA ARG A 58 -0.89 -7.83 12.11
C ARG A 58 -1.66 -6.96 11.14
N SER A 59 -2.09 -7.51 10.01
CA SER A 59 -2.91 -6.78 9.03
C SER A 59 -4.25 -6.34 9.63
N ILE A 60 -4.87 -7.16 10.49
CA ILE A 60 -6.14 -6.82 11.15
C ILE A 60 -5.94 -5.63 12.11
N GLU A 61 -4.92 -5.66 12.96
CA GLU A 61 -4.64 -4.54 13.87
C GLU A 61 -4.22 -3.29 13.12
N PHE A 62 -3.43 -3.43 12.05
CA PHE A 62 -3.08 -2.34 11.14
C PHE A 62 -4.31 -1.65 10.57
N TYR A 63 -5.27 -2.39 10.02
CA TYR A 63 -6.50 -1.79 9.45
C TYR A 63 -7.37 -1.11 10.51
N LYS A 64 -7.48 -1.68 11.71
CA LYS A 64 -8.20 -1.03 12.82
C LYS A 64 -7.55 0.31 13.19
N PHE A 65 -6.22 0.32 13.31
CA PHE A 65 -5.48 1.53 13.60
C PHE A 65 -5.66 2.56 12.50
N TRP A 66 -5.40 2.20 11.25
CA TRP A 66 -5.56 3.11 10.10
C TRP A 66 -6.98 3.69 10.00
N TYR A 67 -8.01 2.87 10.20
CA TYR A 67 -9.40 3.35 10.25
C TYR A 67 -9.63 4.34 11.38
N SER A 68 -9.17 4.04 12.60
CA SER A 68 -9.32 4.95 13.75
C SER A 68 -8.52 6.24 13.62
N SER A 69 -7.38 6.23 12.91
CA SER A 69 -6.56 7.42 12.68
C SER A 69 -7.29 8.51 11.89
N GLN A 70 -8.36 8.17 11.16
CA GLN A 70 -9.21 9.16 10.49
C GLN A 70 -9.81 10.19 11.46
N GLU A 71 -10.05 9.81 12.72
CA GLU A 71 -10.57 10.72 13.75
C GLU A 71 -9.53 11.76 14.17
N VAL A 72 -8.23 11.42 14.08
CA VAL A 72 -7.10 12.29 14.44
C VAL A 72 -6.74 13.24 13.28
N TYR A 73 -6.98 12.81 12.05
CA TYR A 73 -6.67 13.56 10.82
C TYR A 73 -7.94 13.89 10.02
N PRO A 74 -8.88 14.69 10.58
CA PRO A 74 -10.12 15.01 9.89
C PRO A 74 -9.85 15.84 8.61
N GLY A 75 -10.53 15.47 7.53
CA GLY A 75 -10.45 16.18 6.24
C GLY A 75 -9.30 15.75 5.33
N TYR A 76 -8.47 14.80 5.75
CA TYR A 76 -7.46 14.17 4.90
C TYR A 76 -8.02 12.91 4.22
N HIS A 77 -7.49 12.58 3.04
CA HIS A 77 -7.83 11.33 2.38
C HIS A 77 -7.15 10.14 3.09
N ASP A 78 -7.69 8.94 2.89
CA ASP A 78 -7.19 7.69 3.45
C ASP A 78 -5.70 7.44 3.14
N GLN A 79 -5.26 7.70 1.91
CA GLN A 79 -3.85 7.60 1.52
C GLN A 79 -2.95 8.62 2.25
N ASP A 80 -3.44 9.83 2.52
CA ASP A 80 -2.69 10.85 3.25
C ASP A 80 -2.54 10.42 4.71
N VAL A 81 -3.62 9.91 5.31
CA VAL A 81 -3.59 9.37 6.67
C VAL A 81 -2.62 8.20 6.77
N LEU A 82 -2.63 7.27 5.80
CA LEU A 82 -1.65 6.19 5.73
C LEU A 82 -0.22 6.74 5.67
N ASN A 83 0.00 7.75 4.83
CA ASN A 83 1.30 8.38 4.69
C ASN A 83 1.79 9.03 5.99
N PHE A 84 0.89 9.54 6.84
CA PHE A 84 1.26 10.08 8.16
C PHE A 84 1.58 8.98 9.17
N ILE A 85 0.78 7.91 9.22
CA ILE A 85 0.86 6.91 10.29
C ILE A 85 1.82 5.76 10.00
N LYS A 86 2.30 5.57 8.77
CA LYS A 86 3.19 4.44 8.41
C LYS A 86 4.51 4.38 9.20
N ILE A 87 4.92 5.49 9.82
CA ILE A 87 6.10 5.58 10.71
C ILE A 87 5.72 5.63 12.20
N ASP A 88 4.43 5.53 12.54
CA ASP A 88 3.95 5.62 13.91
C ASP A 88 4.52 4.46 14.76
N PRO A 89 4.91 4.70 16.03
CA PRO A 89 5.42 3.65 16.91
C PRO A 89 4.50 2.43 17.02
N PHE A 90 3.18 2.61 16.92
CA PHE A 90 2.22 1.50 16.93
C PHE A 90 2.41 0.56 15.73
N ILE A 91 2.67 1.10 14.52
CA ILE A 91 2.96 0.31 13.31
C ILE A 91 4.19 -0.56 13.52
N ILE A 92 5.22 0.01 14.15
CA ILE A 92 6.48 -0.68 14.46
C ILE A 92 6.22 -1.78 15.50
N ASP A 93 5.43 -1.51 16.55
CA ASP A 93 5.14 -2.45 17.63
C ASP A 93 4.33 -3.67 17.17
N ILE A 94 3.31 -3.48 16.33
CA ILE A 94 2.57 -4.61 15.75
C ILE A 94 3.39 -5.38 14.71
N GLY A 95 4.48 -4.78 14.21
CA GLY A 95 5.42 -5.40 13.28
C GLY A 95 4.79 -5.77 11.93
N VAL A 96 3.88 -4.94 11.43
CA VAL A 96 3.26 -5.16 10.11
C VAL A 96 4.31 -4.95 9.02
N GLU A 97 4.49 -5.96 8.17
CA GLU A 97 5.46 -5.89 7.07
C GLU A 97 4.84 -5.17 5.87
N MET A 98 5.13 -3.88 5.74
CA MET A 98 4.66 -3.03 4.64
C MET A 98 5.64 -3.02 3.47
N ARG A 99 5.13 -3.14 2.23
CA ARG A 99 5.92 -2.90 1.01
C ARG A 99 5.26 -1.92 0.06
N PHE A 100 6.10 -1.21 -0.65
CA PHE A 100 5.73 -0.27 -1.70
C PHE A 100 6.00 -0.90 -3.06
N LEU A 101 4.97 -0.91 -3.91
CA LEU A 101 5.05 -1.52 -5.23
C LEU A 101 5.71 -0.55 -6.23
N ASP A 102 6.70 -1.05 -6.96
CA ASP A 102 7.51 -0.29 -7.90
C ASP A 102 6.65 0.26 -9.07
N THR A 103 6.75 1.58 -9.32
CA THR A 103 6.01 2.30 -10.35
C THR A 103 6.40 1.89 -11.77
N VAL A 104 7.51 1.17 -11.96
CA VAL A 104 7.81 0.49 -13.22
C VAL A 104 6.71 -0.51 -13.59
N ASN A 105 6.16 -1.25 -12.61
CA ASN A 105 5.12 -2.25 -12.82
C ASN A 105 3.72 -1.78 -12.42
N PHE A 106 3.63 -0.86 -11.44
CA PHE A 106 2.39 -0.32 -10.88
C PHE A 106 2.34 1.20 -11.08
N GLY A 107 2.53 1.63 -12.34
CA GLY A 107 2.61 3.04 -12.70
C GLY A 107 1.24 3.73 -12.65
N GLY A 108 1.25 4.98 -12.21
CA GLY A 108 0.09 5.87 -12.19
C GLY A 108 0.32 7.10 -13.07
N LEU A 109 -0.51 8.13 -12.91
CA LEU A 109 -0.33 9.39 -13.64
C LEU A 109 0.90 10.18 -13.15
N CYS A 110 1.24 10.08 -11.86
CA CYS A 110 2.40 10.75 -11.26
C CYS A 110 3.73 10.16 -11.75
N GLU A 111 3.78 8.84 -11.92
CA GLU A 111 4.92 8.11 -12.48
C GLU A 111 4.44 7.10 -13.52
N PRO A 112 4.27 7.53 -14.78
CA PRO A 112 3.82 6.65 -15.85
C PRO A 112 4.85 5.54 -16.09
N SER A 113 4.37 4.29 -16.18
CA SER A 113 5.21 3.18 -16.60
C SER A 113 5.69 3.40 -18.04
N LYS A 114 6.99 3.15 -18.27
CA LYS A 114 7.64 3.32 -19.58
C LYS A 114 7.26 2.24 -20.60
N ASP A 115 6.58 1.18 -20.14
CA ASP A 115 6.21 0.01 -20.94
C ASP A 115 4.79 0.09 -21.53
N LEU A 116 4.19 1.29 -21.58
CA LEU A 116 2.88 1.56 -22.19
C LEU A 116 2.96 1.98 -23.67
N ASN A 117 4.10 1.75 -24.33
CA ASN A 117 4.30 1.99 -25.77
C ASN A 117 4.09 0.75 -26.61
#